data_AF-A0A831TBH4-F1
#
_entry.id   AF-A0A831TBH4-F1
#
_cell.length_a   1.000
_cell.length_b   1.000
_cell.length_c   1.000
_cell.angle_alpha   90.00
_cell.angle_beta   90.00
_cell.angle_gamma   90.00
#
_symmetry.space_group_name_H-M   'P 1'
#
loop_
_entity.id
_entity.type
_entity.pdbx_description
1 polymer ?
#
loop_
_entity_poly.entity_id
_entity_poly.type
_entity_poly.pdbx_seq_one_letter_code
_entity_poly.pdbx_strand_id
1 'polypeptide(L)'
;MLLNVAYPFLPKRRSLRTSFVMDHFGVDFDQGEHVVARNVELDVRRGDVALFNGPSGSGKSSLLRAAAEQLQSQATVLWIDRLELPDLPLVDAMPAPVQASLELLAACGLSEAQLLLRTPAELSDGQRYRFRLAMALALAIPRRPAFLVADEFSAALDRTLARVLACNLRRFASRSGIGFLLATTHEDIADDLAPDLHVRCDLDGQMSVVRRPSPAGEGNGPRTTEHGPQRAVSFFASSGSARAPDPTGRTSLGGITAATTSGRSSA
;
A
#
# COMPACT_ATOMS: atom_id res chain seq x y z
N MET A 1 -20.44 6.84 -3.89
CA MET A 1 -20.20 8.23 -3.45
C MET A 1 -20.03 9.10 -4.69
N LEU A 2 -20.56 10.33 -4.70
CA LEU A 2 -20.47 11.23 -5.86
C LEU A 2 -19.43 12.32 -5.56
N LEU A 3 -18.40 12.43 -6.40
CA LEU A 3 -17.29 13.37 -6.21
C LEU A 3 -17.34 14.52 -7.20
N ASN A 4 -17.24 15.73 -6.65
CA ASN A 4 -17.02 16.97 -7.38
C ASN A 4 -15.76 17.61 -6.80
N VAL A 5 -14.74 17.82 -7.63
CA VAL A 5 -13.47 18.41 -7.23
C VAL A 5 -13.20 19.59 -8.14
N ALA A 6 -13.26 20.79 -7.58
CA ALA A 6 -12.94 22.03 -8.26
C ALA A 6 -12.23 22.98 -7.28
N TYR A 7 -11.31 23.80 -7.80
CA TYR A 7 -10.59 24.79 -7.01
C TYR A 7 -10.67 26.15 -7.70
N PRO A 8 -10.77 27.27 -6.97
CA PRO A 8 -10.66 28.58 -7.59
C PRO A 8 -9.30 28.73 -8.27
N PHE A 9 -9.28 29.23 -9.50
CA PHE A 9 -8.04 29.47 -10.27
C PHE A 9 -7.22 30.65 -9.71
N LEU A 10 -7.78 31.38 -8.75
CA LEU A 10 -7.17 32.56 -8.14
C LEU A 10 -6.10 32.23 -7.09
N PRO A 11 -5.09 33.11 -6.93
CA PRO A 11 -4.06 32.91 -5.92
C PRO A 11 -4.69 32.93 -4.51
N LYS A 12 -4.35 31.91 -3.71
CA LYS A 12 -4.78 31.82 -2.30
C LYS A 12 -4.35 33.02 -1.45
N ARG A 13 -3.24 33.67 -1.82
CA ARG A 13 -2.76 34.91 -1.20
C ARG A 13 -2.48 35.94 -2.28
N ARG A 14 -3.09 37.12 -2.13
CA ARG A 14 -2.87 38.25 -3.03
C ARG A 14 -1.58 38.97 -2.65
N SER A 15 -0.77 39.29 -3.64
CA SER A 15 0.49 40.04 -3.51
C SER A 15 0.76 40.83 -4.79
N LEU A 16 1.67 41.80 -4.73
CA LEU A 16 2.14 42.50 -5.95
C LEU A 16 2.71 41.51 -6.98
N ARG A 17 3.42 40.48 -6.53
CA ARG A 17 3.99 39.46 -7.43
C ARG A 17 2.90 38.63 -8.12
N THR A 18 1.85 38.23 -7.40
CA THR A 18 0.73 37.50 -8.02
C THR A 18 -0.07 38.39 -8.96
N SER A 19 -0.26 39.67 -8.63
CA SER A 19 -0.90 40.64 -9.53
C SER A 19 -0.10 40.80 -10.81
N PHE A 20 1.22 41.01 -10.71
CA PHE A 20 2.10 41.14 -11.87
C PHE A 20 2.04 39.90 -12.77
N VAL A 21 2.05 38.69 -12.22
CA VAL A 21 1.91 37.45 -13.00
C VAL A 21 0.55 37.39 -13.68
N MET A 22 -0.52 37.73 -12.96
CA MET A 22 -1.87 37.77 -13.52
C MET A 22 -1.97 38.76 -14.68
N ASP A 23 -1.48 39.99 -14.49
CA ASP A 23 -1.46 41.03 -15.52
C ASP A 23 -0.59 40.63 -16.71
N HIS A 24 0.57 40.02 -16.46
CA HIS A 24 1.52 39.61 -17.49
C HIS A 24 0.98 38.49 -18.40
N PHE A 25 0.22 37.55 -17.83
CA PHE A 25 -0.36 36.42 -18.56
C PHE A 25 -1.85 36.63 -18.92
N GLY A 26 -2.42 37.81 -18.64
CA GLY A 26 -3.83 38.11 -18.93
C GLY A 26 -4.81 37.22 -18.17
N VAL A 27 -4.48 36.86 -16.92
CA VAL A 27 -5.35 36.06 -16.05
C VAL A 27 -6.22 37.00 -15.23
N ASP A 28 -7.49 37.10 -15.62
CA ASP A 28 -8.47 37.91 -14.92
C ASP A 28 -9.05 37.23 -13.68
N PHE A 29 -9.58 38.02 -12.74
CA PHE A 29 -10.16 37.53 -11.49
C PHE A 29 -11.47 36.75 -11.67
N ASP A 30 -12.03 36.72 -12.86
CA ASP A 30 -13.25 36.02 -13.27
C ASP A 30 -12.96 34.67 -13.97
N GLN A 31 -11.69 34.34 -14.22
CA GLN A 31 -11.31 33.00 -14.70
C GLN A 31 -11.66 31.99 -13.60
N GLY A 32 -12.69 31.19 -13.88
CA GLY A 32 -13.49 30.47 -12.89
C GLY A 32 -12.80 29.35 -12.10
N GLU A 33 -13.54 28.29 -11.82
CA GLU A 33 -13.01 27.15 -11.08
C GLU A 33 -12.19 26.23 -12.01
N HIS A 34 -10.96 25.91 -11.60
CA HIS A 34 -10.21 24.79 -12.14
C HIS A 34 -10.85 23.48 -11.66
N VAL A 35 -11.64 22.90 -12.54
CA VAL A 35 -12.38 21.66 -12.30
C VAL A 35 -11.47 20.48 -12.56
N VAL A 36 -11.29 19.66 -11.54
CA VAL A 36 -10.53 18.42 -11.63
C VAL A 36 -11.45 17.23 -11.91
N ALA A 37 -12.64 17.21 -11.30
CA ALA A 37 -13.62 16.15 -11.48
C ALA A 37 -15.04 16.70 -11.33
N ARG A 38 -15.98 16.33 -12.21
CA ARG A 38 -17.42 16.60 -12.04
C ARG A 38 -18.20 15.29 -12.07
N ASN A 39 -19.06 15.09 -11.08
CA ASN A 39 -19.99 13.97 -10.97
C ASN A 39 -19.32 12.60 -11.16
N VAL A 40 -18.13 12.42 -10.57
CA VAL A 40 -17.43 11.13 -10.63
C VAL A 40 -18.00 10.22 -9.55
N GLU A 41 -18.69 9.17 -9.97
CA GLU A 41 -19.25 8.17 -9.07
C GLU A 41 -18.18 7.13 -8.71
N LEU A 42 -17.82 7.08 -7.43
CA LEU A 42 -16.95 6.04 -6.88
C LEU A 42 -17.74 5.17 -5.90
N ASP A 43 -17.92 3.90 -6.22
CA ASP A 43 -18.58 2.93 -5.32
C ASP A 43 -17.56 2.23 -4.42
N VAL A 44 -16.69 2.92 -3.68
CA VAL A 44 -15.66 2.24 -2.85
C VAL A 44 -16.32 1.48 -1.69
N ARG A 45 -16.12 0.16 -1.62
CA ARG A 45 -16.65 -0.72 -0.57
C ARG A 45 -15.60 -1.05 0.48
N ARG A 46 -16.03 -1.52 1.65
CA ARG A 46 -15.11 -1.98 2.70
C ARG A 46 -14.24 -3.13 2.17
N GLY A 47 -12.94 -3.04 2.39
CA GLY A 47 -11.98 -4.02 1.89
C GLY A 47 -11.62 -3.90 0.41
N ASP A 48 -12.24 -2.98 -0.34
CA ASP A 48 -11.88 -2.77 -1.74
C ASP A 48 -10.46 -2.23 -1.86
N VAL A 49 -9.76 -2.70 -2.89
CA VAL A 49 -8.57 -2.06 -3.42
C VAL A 49 -8.99 -1.16 -4.59
N ALA A 50 -8.88 0.14 -4.38
CA ALA A 50 -9.15 1.15 -5.41
C ALA A 50 -7.83 1.80 -5.87
N LEU A 51 -7.62 1.80 -7.18
CA LEU A 51 -6.44 2.34 -7.84
C LEU A 51 -6.81 3.57 -8.67
N PHE A 52 -6.13 4.69 -8.44
CA PHE A 52 -6.21 5.92 -9.21
C PHE A 52 -4.96 6.03 -10.08
N ASN A 53 -5.11 5.83 -11.38
CA ASN A 53 -4.00 5.82 -12.32
C ASN A 53 -4.10 7.00 -13.30
N GLY A 54 -2.98 7.64 -13.60
CA GLY A 54 -2.91 8.68 -14.63
C GLY A 54 -1.60 9.45 -14.59
N PRO A 55 -1.28 10.24 -15.64
CA PRO A 55 -0.08 11.07 -15.67
C PRO A 55 -0.07 12.13 -14.57
N SER A 56 1.10 12.71 -14.31
CA SER A 56 1.20 13.84 -13.37
C SER A 56 0.34 15.02 -13.87
N GLY A 57 -0.37 15.69 -12.96
CA GLY A 57 -1.29 16.77 -13.31
C GLY A 57 -2.72 16.35 -13.69
N SER A 58 -2.99 15.05 -13.89
CA SER A 58 -4.34 14.53 -14.24
C SER A 58 -5.39 14.64 -13.13
N GLY A 59 -5.03 15.14 -11.94
CA GLY A 59 -5.97 15.30 -10.83
C GLY A 59 -6.15 14.07 -9.93
N LYS A 60 -5.43 12.97 -10.18
CA LYS A 60 -5.45 11.73 -9.37
C LYS A 60 -5.36 11.99 -7.86
N SER A 61 -4.43 12.83 -7.42
CA SER A 61 -4.20 13.14 -6.02
C SER A 61 -5.33 13.97 -5.40
N SER A 62 -5.98 14.82 -6.19
CA SER A 62 -7.12 15.62 -5.73
C SER A 62 -8.37 14.75 -5.58
N LEU A 63 -8.60 13.82 -6.52
CA LEU A 63 -9.70 12.86 -6.43
C LEU A 63 -9.49 11.87 -5.27
N LEU A 64 -8.27 11.37 -5.09
CA LEU A 64 -7.88 10.51 -3.98
C LEU A 64 -8.19 11.17 -2.62
N ARG A 65 -7.84 12.46 -2.46
CA ARG A 65 -8.14 13.24 -1.25
C ARG A 65 -9.64 13.36 -1.01
N ALA A 66 -10.41 13.73 -2.03
CA ALA A 66 -11.86 13.86 -1.92
C ALA A 66 -12.53 12.52 -1.54
N ALA A 67 -12.08 11.40 -2.13
CA ALA A 67 -12.56 10.07 -1.77
C ALA A 67 -12.21 9.70 -0.32
N ALA A 68 -10.97 9.95 0.10
CA ALA A 68 -10.51 9.70 1.46
C ALA A 68 -11.28 10.52 2.50
N GLU A 69 -11.53 11.81 2.23
CA GLU A 69 -12.32 12.70 3.10
C GLU A 69 -13.76 12.21 3.28
N GLN A 70 -14.41 11.73 2.22
CA GLN A 70 -15.76 11.16 2.36
C GLN A 70 -15.76 9.86 3.18
N LEU A 71 -14.75 9.00 3.02
CA LEU A 71 -14.63 7.75 3.78
C LEU A 71 -14.34 7.96 5.27
N GLN A 72 -13.73 9.08 5.66
CA GLN A 72 -13.45 9.39 7.08
C GLN A 72 -14.72 9.41 7.95
N SER A 73 -15.88 9.69 7.36
CA SER A 73 -17.16 9.65 8.08
C SER A 73 -17.63 8.24 8.47
N GLN A 74 -17.06 7.18 7.87
CA GLN A 74 -17.55 5.79 7.98
C GLN A 74 -16.46 4.77 8.35
N ALA A 75 -15.20 5.16 8.30
CA ALA A 75 -14.05 4.29 8.54
C ALA A 75 -12.84 5.08 9.02
N THR A 76 -11.92 4.39 9.69
CA THR A 76 -10.59 4.94 9.97
C THR A 76 -9.83 5.13 8.66
N VAL A 77 -9.31 6.32 8.38
CA VAL A 77 -8.52 6.58 7.18
C VAL A 77 -7.10 6.96 7.58
N LEU A 78 -6.12 6.15 7.20
CA LEU A 78 -4.70 6.39 7.48
C LEU A 78 -3.96 6.67 6.17
N TRP A 79 -3.34 7.84 6.09
CA TRP A 79 -2.48 8.22 4.98
C TRP A 79 -1.08 7.66 5.21
N ILE A 80 -0.69 6.67 4.40
CA ILE A 80 0.63 6.04 4.49
C ILE A 80 1.69 7.12 4.44
N ASP A 81 1.69 8.01 3.45
CA ASP A 81 2.76 9.01 3.24
C ASP A 81 2.85 10.08 4.33
N ARG A 82 1.83 10.20 5.19
CA ARG A 82 1.77 11.18 6.28
C ARG A 82 2.05 10.58 7.66
N LEU A 83 2.31 9.27 7.74
CA LEU A 83 2.67 8.65 9.00
C LEU A 83 4.07 9.08 9.43
N GLU A 84 4.12 9.69 10.61
CA GLU A 84 5.36 9.93 11.33
C GLU A 84 5.94 8.61 11.82
N LEU A 85 7.24 8.45 11.61
CA LEU A 85 7.96 7.24 11.98
C LEU A 85 8.74 7.52 13.27
N PRO A 86 8.52 6.75 14.35
CA PRO A 86 9.30 6.89 15.58
C PRO A 86 10.78 6.65 15.30
N ASP A 87 11.66 7.47 15.90
CA ASP A 87 13.11 7.25 15.83
C ASP A 87 13.56 6.18 16.84
N LEU A 88 13.09 4.96 16.60
CA LEU A 88 13.37 3.75 17.37
C LEU A 88 13.78 2.64 16.41
N PRO A 89 14.41 1.56 16.91
CA PRO A 89 14.60 0.35 16.12
C PRO A 89 13.29 -0.09 15.47
N LEU A 90 13.34 -0.51 14.20
CA LEU A 90 12.16 -0.85 13.40
C LEU A 90 11.23 -1.83 14.13
N VAL A 91 11.79 -2.85 14.77
CA VAL A 91 11.02 -3.85 15.54
C VAL A 91 10.33 -3.24 16.78
N ASP A 92 10.98 -2.29 17.44
CA ASP A 92 10.46 -1.62 18.66
C ASP A 92 9.41 -0.56 18.33
N ALA A 93 9.54 0.10 17.16
CA ALA A 93 8.60 1.09 16.68
C ALA A 93 7.24 0.49 16.28
N MET A 94 7.19 -0.81 15.95
CA MET A 94 5.97 -1.47 15.49
C MET A 94 4.93 -1.58 16.63
N PRO A 95 3.68 -1.12 16.41
CA PRO A 95 2.62 -1.15 17.44
C PRO A 95 1.92 -2.51 17.49
N ALA A 96 2.69 -3.60 17.57
CA ALA A 96 2.21 -4.97 17.61
C ALA A 96 3.20 -5.88 18.37
N PRO A 97 2.76 -7.06 18.87
CA PRO A 97 3.67 -8.05 19.42
C PRO A 97 4.78 -8.43 18.42
N VAL A 98 5.99 -8.72 18.90
CA VAL A 98 7.18 -8.94 18.07
C VAL A 98 6.92 -9.90 16.90
N GLN A 99 6.27 -11.04 17.14
CA GLN A 99 5.96 -12.02 16.09
C GLN A 99 5.06 -11.42 15.00
N ALA A 100 4.01 -10.69 15.37
CA ALA A 100 3.14 -10.01 14.41
C ALA A 100 3.86 -8.87 13.68
N SER A 101 4.75 -8.15 14.37
CA SER A 101 5.62 -7.13 13.78
C SER A 101 6.52 -7.71 12.69
N LEU A 102 7.18 -8.84 12.97
CA LEU A 102 8.02 -9.55 11.99
C LEU A 102 7.21 -10.00 10.76
N GLU A 103 5.99 -10.51 10.95
CA GLU A 103 5.12 -10.89 9.83
C GLU A 103 4.73 -9.69 8.94
N LEU A 104 4.36 -8.56 9.55
CA LEU A 104 3.99 -7.34 8.82
C LEU A 104 5.18 -6.70 8.11
N LEU A 105 6.34 -6.67 8.76
CA LEU A 105 7.58 -6.19 8.17
C LEU A 105 7.99 -7.06 6.98
N ALA A 106 7.96 -8.39 7.12
CA ALA A 106 8.26 -9.32 6.06
C ALA A 106 7.26 -9.20 4.88
N ALA A 107 5.97 -9.01 5.15
CA ALA A 107 4.96 -8.78 4.12
C ALA A 107 5.23 -7.50 3.30
N CYS A 108 5.85 -6.50 3.92
CA CYS A 108 6.35 -5.30 3.27
C CYS A 108 7.77 -5.45 2.71
N GLY A 109 8.33 -6.66 2.65
CA GLY A 109 9.66 -6.95 2.10
C GLY A 109 10.83 -6.59 3.03
N LEU A 110 10.59 -6.38 4.32
CA LEU A 110 11.60 -6.06 5.33
C LEU A 110 11.88 -7.28 6.21
N SER A 111 12.61 -8.26 5.69
CA SER A 111 12.92 -9.53 6.38
C SER A 111 14.35 -9.65 6.90
N GLU A 112 15.21 -8.67 6.62
CA GLU A 112 16.63 -8.72 6.98
C GLU A 112 16.84 -8.35 8.45
N ALA A 113 17.37 -9.27 9.25
CA ALA A 113 17.55 -9.06 10.70
C ALA A 113 18.34 -7.78 11.03
N GLN A 114 19.39 -7.47 10.28
CA GLN A 114 20.18 -6.24 10.48
C GLN A 114 19.36 -4.98 10.23
N LEU A 115 18.41 -5.02 9.30
CA LEU A 115 17.55 -3.88 8.99
C LEU A 115 16.56 -3.62 10.13
N LEU A 116 16.04 -4.68 10.76
CA LEU A 116 15.06 -4.59 11.84
C LEU A 116 15.60 -3.92 13.12
N LEU A 117 16.92 -3.87 13.26
CA LEU A 117 17.63 -3.24 14.37
C LEU A 117 17.99 -1.77 14.10
N ARG A 118 17.76 -1.25 12.88
CA ARG A 118 18.03 0.15 12.50
C ARG A 118 16.90 1.08 12.90
N THR A 119 17.12 2.39 12.84
CA THR A 119 16.07 3.41 12.94
C THR A 119 15.67 3.97 11.56
N PRO A 120 14.51 4.65 11.40
CA PRO A 120 14.05 5.18 10.12
C PRO A 120 15.00 6.17 9.43
N ALA A 121 15.87 6.85 10.19
CA ALA A 121 16.87 7.77 9.65
C ALA A 121 17.98 7.03 8.87
N GLU A 122 18.24 5.77 9.19
CA GLU A 122 19.30 4.93 8.59
C GLU A 122 18.81 4.13 7.36
N LEU A 123 17.54 4.30 6.99
CA LEU A 123 16.91 3.59 5.87
C LEU A 123 17.05 4.37 4.56
N SER A 124 17.19 3.64 3.45
CA SER A 124 16.90 4.18 2.11
C SER A 124 15.43 4.59 1.98
N ASP A 125 15.10 5.46 1.02
CA ASP A 125 13.72 5.93 0.84
C ASP A 125 12.74 4.77 0.56
N GLY A 126 13.15 3.78 -0.22
CA GLY A 126 12.35 2.58 -0.49
C GLY A 126 12.18 1.67 0.75
N GLN A 127 13.20 1.54 1.60
CA GLN A 127 13.06 0.84 2.90
C GLN A 127 12.15 1.61 3.85
N ARG A 128 12.29 2.94 3.91
CA ARG A 128 11.48 3.82 4.75
C ARG A 128 10.00 3.79 4.33
N TYR A 129 9.72 3.80 3.02
CA TYR A 129 8.36 3.64 2.50
C TYR A 129 7.73 2.30 2.92
N ARG A 130 8.47 1.20 2.77
CA ARG A 130 8.02 -0.14 3.17
C ARG A 130 7.79 -0.25 4.68
N PHE A 131 8.63 0.39 5.48
CA PHE A 131 8.45 0.43 6.93
C PHE A 131 7.20 1.24 7.30
N ARG A 132 6.98 2.37 6.64
CA ARG A 132 5.76 3.19 6.81
C ARG A 132 4.50 2.42 6.43
N LEU A 133 4.55 1.63 5.37
CA LEU A 133 3.46 0.73 4.99
C LEU A 133 3.20 -0.33 6.09
N ALA A 134 4.25 -0.98 6.63
CA ALA A 134 4.10 -1.94 7.71
C ALA A 134 3.46 -1.32 8.97
N MET A 135 3.90 -0.12 9.36
CA MET A 135 3.31 0.66 10.44
C MET A 135 1.84 0.98 10.18
N ALA A 136 1.49 1.41 8.96
CA ALA A 136 0.11 1.69 8.57
C ALA A 136 -0.78 0.45 8.71
N LEU A 137 -0.30 -0.72 8.26
CA LEU A 137 -1.02 -1.99 8.38
C LEU A 137 -1.24 -2.36 9.85
N ALA A 138 -0.19 -2.27 10.68
CA ALA A 138 -0.28 -2.54 12.12
C ALA A 138 -1.32 -1.64 12.81
N LEU A 139 -1.33 -0.35 12.47
CA LEU A 139 -2.28 0.63 13.00
C LEU A 139 -3.72 0.41 12.48
N ALA A 140 -3.89 -0.05 11.25
CA ALA A 140 -5.22 -0.29 10.66
C ALA A 140 -5.90 -1.55 11.21
N ILE A 141 -5.13 -2.59 11.53
CA ILE A 141 -5.66 -3.89 12.00
C ILE A 141 -6.65 -3.77 13.16
N PRO A 142 -6.37 -3.04 14.26
CA PRO A 142 -7.32 -2.90 15.37
C PRO A 142 -8.41 -1.84 15.15
N ARG A 143 -8.36 -1.07 14.06
CA ARG A 143 -9.24 0.10 13.82
C ARG A 143 -10.25 -0.11 12.69
N ARG A 144 -10.64 -1.37 12.44
CA ARG A 144 -11.55 -1.73 11.34
C ARG A 144 -12.98 -1.23 11.61
N PRO A 145 -13.72 -0.76 10.59
CA PRO A 145 -13.32 -0.66 9.18
C PRO A 145 -12.25 0.43 8.97
N ALA A 146 -11.23 0.11 8.15
CA ALA A 146 -10.12 1.00 7.90
C ALA A 146 -9.75 1.04 6.41
N PHE A 147 -9.32 2.21 5.95
CA PHE A 147 -8.71 2.42 4.64
C PHE A 147 -7.30 2.96 4.79
N LEU A 148 -6.36 2.37 4.05
CA LEU A 148 -5.02 2.91 3.86
C LEU A 148 -4.95 3.69 2.56
N VAL A 149 -4.41 4.91 2.62
CA VAL A 149 -4.34 5.82 1.49
C VAL A 149 -2.88 6.09 1.15
N ALA A 150 -2.50 5.98 -0.12
CA ALA A 150 -1.17 6.38 -0.59
C ALA A 150 -1.28 7.25 -1.85
N ASP A 151 -0.67 8.44 -1.80
CA ASP A 151 -0.41 9.27 -2.97
C ASP A 151 0.99 8.88 -3.49
N GLU A 152 1.16 8.74 -4.81
CA GLU A 152 2.42 8.24 -5.39
C GLU A 152 2.81 6.82 -4.89
N PHE A 153 1.84 5.92 -4.83
CA PHE A 153 2.01 4.52 -4.45
C PHE A 153 3.19 3.89 -5.21
N SER A 154 4.16 3.38 -4.43
CA SER A 154 5.40 2.73 -4.88
C SER A 154 6.38 3.58 -5.69
N ALA A 155 6.22 4.92 -5.76
CA ALA A 155 7.11 5.78 -6.55
C ALA A 155 8.59 5.72 -6.12
N ALA A 156 8.86 5.45 -4.84
CA ALA A 156 10.21 5.31 -4.28
C ALA A 156 10.82 3.89 -4.44
N LEU A 157 10.14 2.98 -5.14
CA LEU A 157 10.55 1.57 -5.26
C LEU A 157 10.99 1.23 -6.68
N ASP A 158 11.89 0.26 -6.79
CA ASP A 158 12.15 -0.41 -8.06
C ASP A 158 10.90 -1.16 -8.54
N ARG A 159 10.83 -1.40 -9.86
CA ARG A 159 9.63 -1.99 -10.48
C ARG A 159 9.31 -3.37 -9.93
N THR A 160 10.31 -4.22 -9.74
CA THR A 160 10.10 -5.59 -9.28
C THR A 160 9.50 -5.60 -7.87
N LEU A 161 10.04 -4.78 -6.97
CA LEU A 161 9.55 -4.67 -5.60
C LEU A 161 8.16 -4.04 -5.53
N ALA A 162 7.87 -3.03 -6.36
CA ALA A 162 6.54 -2.43 -6.46
C ALA A 162 5.47 -3.48 -6.81
N ARG A 163 5.76 -4.35 -7.79
CA ARG A 163 4.87 -5.44 -8.21
C ARG A 163 4.65 -6.48 -7.12
N VAL A 164 5.71 -6.86 -6.40
CA VAL A 164 5.61 -7.78 -5.26
C VAL A 164 4.73 -7.19 -4.14
N LEU A 165 4.92 -5.92 -3.80
CA LEU A 165 4.07 -5.26 -2.80
C LEU A 165 2.62 -5.16 -3.26
N ALA A 166 2.38 -4.85 -4.53
CA ALA A 166 1.03 -4.82 -5.09
C ALA A 166 0.30 -6.17 -4.90
N CYS A 167 0.98 -7.27 -5.23
CA CYS A 167 0.48 -8.63 -4.98
C CYS A 167 0.18 -8.88 -3.49
N ASN A 168 1.10 -8.48 -2.61
CA ASN A 168 0.96 -8.68 -1.17
C ASN A 168 -0.22 -7.87 -0.60
N LEU A 169 -0.39 -6.62 -1.04
CA LEU A 169 -1.51 -5.77 -0.62
C LEU A 169 -2.85 -6.32 -1.10
N ARG A 170 -2.93 -6.85 -2.32
CA ARG A 170 -4.14 -7.52 -2.81
C ARG A 170 -4.55 -8.68 -1.91
N ARG A 171 -3.59 -9.55 -1.59
CA ARG A 171 -3.82 -10.71 -0.71
C ARG A 171 -4.22 -10.26 0.70
N PHE A 172 -3.57 -9.22 1.22
CA PHE A 172 -3.87 -8.67 2.53
C PHE A 172 -5.25 -8.04 2.60
N ALA A 173 -5.65 -7.23 1.62
CA ALA A 173 -6.98 -6.62 1.55
C ALA A 173 -8.08 -7.68 1.62
N SER A 174 -7.92 -8.74 0.81
CA SER A 174 -8.87 -9.85 0.71
C SER A 174 -9.05 -10.63 2.03
N ARG A 175 -8.02 -10.67 2.89
CA ARG A 175 -8.04 -11.42 4.17
C ARG A 175 -8.40 -10.57 5.37
N SER A 176 -8.02 -9.30 5.36
CA SER A 176 -8.15 -8.41 6.52
C SER A 176 -9.43 -7.57 6.49
N GLY A 177 -10.02 -7.35 5.31
CA GLY A 177 -11.11 -6.39 5.13
C GLY A 177 -10.67 -4.93 5.27
N ILE A 178 -9.37 -4.65 5.31
CA ILE A 178 -8.80 -3.30 5.20
C ILE A 178 -8.82 -2.91 3.72
N GLY A 179 -9.41 -1.77 3.42
CA GLY A 179 -9.44 -1.22 2.07
C GLY A 179 -8.20 -0.38 1.76
N PHE A 180 -7.96 -0.16 0.46
CA PHE A 180 -6.83 0.61 -0.03
C PHE A 180 -7.29 1.64 -1.05
N LEU A 181 -6.83 2.88 -0.91
CA LEU A 181 -6.96 3.94 -1.91
C LEU A 181 -5.55 4.31 -2.37
N LEU A 182 -5.15 3.89 -3.57
CA LEU A 182 -3.77 4.03 -4.05
C LEU A 182 -3.76 4.88 -5.31
N ALA A 183 -2.96 5.95 -5.36
CA ALA A 183 -2.73 6.73 -6.58
C ALA A 183 -1.33 6.49 -7.12
N THR A 184 -1.18 6.31 -8.43
CA THR A 184 0.14 6.11 -9.05
C THR A 184 0.14 6.59 -10.51
N THR A 185 1.33 6.89 -11.03
CA THR A 185 1.55 7.16 -12.46
C THR A 185 1.91 5.89 -13.25
N HIS A 186 2.04 4.76 -12.56
CA HIS A 186 2.56 3.52 -13.10
C HIS A 186 1.43 2.54 -13.46
N GLU A 187 1.24 2.32 -14.76
CA GLU A 187 0.17 1.43 -15.28
C GLU A 187 0.43 -0.05 -15.02
N ASP A 188 1.70 -0.47 -14.97
CA ASP A 188 2.13 -1.86 -14.79
C ASP A 188 1.69 -2.47 -13.45
N ILE A 189 1.41 -1.64 -12.45
CA ILE A 189 0.98 -2.07 -11.12
C ILE A 189 -0.45 -2.62 -11.13
N ALA A 190 -1.30 -2.20 -12.08
CA ALA A 190 -2.72 -2.54 -12.07
C ALA A 190 -2.97 -4.06 -12.17
N ASP A 191 -2.13 -4.77 -12.92
CA ASP A 191 -2.26 -6.22 -13.11
C ASP A 191 -1.94 -6.99 -11.82
N ASP A 192 -0.84 -6.63 -11.15
CA ASP A 192 -0.39 -7.29 -9.91
C ASP A 192 -1.24 -6.89 -8.70
N LEU A 193 -1.65 -5.61 -8.62
CA LEU A 193 -2.52 -5.10 -7.56
C LEU A 193 -3.94 -5.64 -7.71
N ALA A 194 -4.35 -5.84 -8.96
CA ALA A 194 -5.65 -6.34 -9.33
C ALA A 194 -6.79 -5.58 -8.60
N PRO A 195 -6.98 -4.28 -8.85
CA PRO A 195 -7.93 -3.46 -8.08
C PRO A 195 -9.39 -3.89 -8.30
N ASP A 196 -10.21 -3.73 -7.26
CA ASP A 196 -11.67 -3.88 -7.33
C ASP A 196 -12.30 -2.67 -8.02
N LEU A 197 -11.69 -1.49 -7.89
CA LEU A 197 -12.08 -0.25 -8.55
C LEU A 197 -10.87 0.41 -9.21
N HIS A 198 -10.86 0.56 -10.53
CA HIS A 198 -9.80 1.24 -11.26
C HIS A 198 -10.33 2.57 -11.81
N VAL A 199 -9.74 3.66 -11.37
CA VAL A 199 -10.05 5.03 -11.79
C VAL A 199 -8.91 5.53 -12.66
N ARG A 200 -9.14 5.70 -13.97
CA ARG A 200 -8.17 6.33 -14.87
C ARG A 200 -8.46 7.82 -14.95
N CYS A 201 -7.44 8.64 -14.75
CA CYS A 201 -7.48 10.08 -14.78
C CYS A 201 -6.65 10.57 -15.97
N ASP A 202 -7.30 11.20 -16.95
CA ASP A 202 -6.62 11.75 -18.13
C ASP A 202 -6.30 13.25 -17.95
N LEU A 203 -5.37 13.79 -18.74
CA LEU A 203 -4.96 15.20 -18.64
C LEU A 203 -6.07 16.18 -19.04
N ASP A 204 -7.02 15.74 -19.87
CA ASP A 204 -8.14 16.56 -20.33
C ASP A 204 -9.28 16.64 -19.29
N GLY A 205 -9.05 16.15 -18.07
CA GLY A 205 -10.03 16.11 -17.00
C GLY A 205 -11.09 15.01 -17.15
N GLN A 206 -10.96 14.16 -18.18
CA GLN A 206 -11.79 12.97 -18.32
C GLN A 206 -11.37 11.91 -17.30
N MET A 207 -12.36 11.26 -16.70
CA MET A 207 -12.16 10.19 -15.73
C MET A 207 -13.01 9.00 -16.08
N SER A 208 -12.39 7.83 -16.17
CA SER A 208 -13.11 6.56 -16.35
C SER A 208 -12.98 5.71 -15.09
N VAL A 209 -14.10 5.13 -14.67
CA VAL A 209 -14.19 4.30 -13.46
C VAL A 209 -14.64 2.92 -13.87
N VAL A 210 -13.79 1.91 -13.64
CA VAL A 210 -14.07 0.52 -13.97
C VAL A 210 -14.03 -0.30 -12.68
N ARG A 211 -15.18 -0.88 -12.31
CA ARG A 211 -15.24 -1.86 -11.23
C ARG A 211 -15.02 -3.25 -11.79
N ARG A 212 -14.16 -4.03 -11.16
CA ARG A 212 -14.04 -5.45 -11.47
C ARG A 212 -15.32 -6.18 -11.04
N PRO A 213 -15.90 -7.05 -11.90
CA PRO A 213 -17.00 -7.90 -11.48
C PRO A 213 -16.57 -8.78 -10.30
N SER A 214 -17.35 -8.73 -9.22
CA SER A 214 -17.14 -9.63 -8.09
C SER A 214 -17.39 -11.06 -8.56
N PRO A 215 -16.54 -12.05 -8.21
CA PRO A 215 -16.85 -13.44 -8.49
C PRO A 215 -18.07 -13.85 -7.65
N ALA A 216 -19.27 -13.71 -8.22
CA ALA A 216 -20.50 -14.14 -7.58
C ALA A 216 -20.90 -15.53 -8.12
N GLY A 217 -20.91 -16.55 -7.23
CA GLY A 217 -21.72 -17.76 -7.43
C GLY A 217 -21.03 -19.13 -7.28
N GLU A 218 -20.50 -19.47 -6.11
CA GLU A 218 -20.51 -20.87 -5.64
C GLU A 218 -21.47 -20.98 -4.45
N GLY A 219 -22.37 -21.95 -4.53
CA GLY A 219 -23.64 -22.02 -3.81
C GLY A 219 -23.55 -22.07 -2.28
N ASN A 220 -24.57 -21.47 -1.69
CA ASN A 220 -24.89 -21.52 -0.26
C ASN A 220 -25.35 -22.94 0.13
N GLY A 221 -24.46 -23.75 0.70
CA GLY A 221 -24.81 -24.93 1.49
C GLY A 221 -24.81 -24.58 3.00
N PRO A 222 -25.68 -25.20 3.83
CA PRO A 222 -25.90 -24.77 5.20
C PRO A 222 -24.64 -24.98 6.04
N ARG A 223 -24.03 -23.88 6.51
CA ARG A 223 -22.93 -23.93 7.48
C ARG A 223 -23.53 -24.01 8.89
N THR A 224 -23.45 -25.21 9.48
CA THR A 224 -23.66 -25.44 10.91
C THR A 224 -22.70 -24.59 11.72
N THR A 225 -23.26 -23.88 12.69
CA THR A 225 -22.56 -23.04 13.67
C THR A 225 -21.79 -23.90 14.66
N GLU A 226 -20.47 -23.81 14.67
CA GLU A 226 -19.65 -24.17 15.83
C GLU A 226 -18.78 -22.97 16.23
N HIS A 227 -19.05 -22.43 17.42
CA HIS A 227 -18.23 -21.41 18.08
C HIS A 227 -17.06 -22.10 18.80
N GLY A 228 -15.84 -21.85 18.33
CA GLY A 228 -14.57 -22.21 18.97
C GLY A 228 -13.61 -21.02 19.00
N PRO A 229 -12.61 -21.00 19.92
CA PRO A 229 -11.95 -19.77 20.36
C PRO A 229 -11.08 -19.12 19.25
N GLN A 230 -11.07 -17.78 19.26
CA GLN A 230 -10.36 -16.93 18.31
C GLN A 230 -8.85 -17.22 18.31
N ARG A 231 -8.38 -17.95 17.29
CA ARG A 231 -6.95 -18.09 16.98
C ARG A 231 -6.44 -16.84 16.26
N ALA A 232 -5.24 -16.40 16.61
CA ALA A 232 -4.51 -15.37 15.87
C ALA A 232 -4.44 -15.75 14.38
N VAL A 233 -5.04 -14.92 13.53
CA VAL A 233 -5.05 -15.12 12.09
C VAL A 233 -3.68 -14.74 11.55
N SER A 234 -2.86 -15.73 11.18
CA SER A 234 -1.65 -15.47 10.40
C SER A 234 -2.06 -14.88 9.04
N PHE A 235 -1.79 -13.59 8.83
CA PHE A 235 -2.28 -12.87 7.65
C PHE A 235 -1.53 -13.25 6.37
N PHE A 236 -0.32 -13.82 6.48
CA PHE A 236 0.61 -13.98 5.35
C PHE A 236 1.18 -15.39 5.13
N ALA A 237 0.70 -16.42 5.83
CA ALA A 237 1.16 -17.79 5.56
C ALA A 237 0.62 -18.32 4.22
N SER A 238 1.42 -18.22 3.16
CA SER A 238 1.53 -19.22 2.07
C SER A 238 2.61 -18.83 1.05
N SER A 239 3.86 -19.24 1.27
CA SER A 239 4.79 -19.84 0.28
C SER A 239 6.22 -19.88 0.83
N GLY A 240 6.77 -21.08 1.04
CA GLY A 240 8.19 -21.35 1.32
C GLY A 240 8.56 -21.37 2.81
N SER A 241 8.67 -22.55 3.40
CA SER A 241 9.21 -22.74 4.75
C SER A 241 10.70 -22.38 4.77
N ALA A 242 11.05 -21.16 5.19
CA ALA A 242 12.36 -20.92 5.77
C ALA A 242 12.35 -21.57 7.17
N ARG A 243 13.13 -22.63 7.35
CA ARG A 243 13.40 -23.19 8.69
C ARG A 243 13.91 -22.07 9.58
N ALA A 244 13.40 -22.02 10.81
CA ALA A 244 13.94 -21.16 11.86
C ALA A 244 15.46 -21.43 12.02
N PRO A 245 16.30 -20.39 12.19
CA PRO A 245 17.71 -20.60 12.49
C PRO A 245 17.86 -21.16 13.91
N ASP A 246 18.69 -22.20 14.04
CA ASP A 246 19.08 -22.83 15.30
C ASP A 246 19.90 -21.82 16.14
N PRO A 247 19.72 -21.70 17.47
CA PRO A 247 20.31 -20.62 18.27
C PRO A 247 21.81 -20.82 18.57
N THR A 248 22.53 -21.60 17.77
CA THR A 248 23.97 -21.76 17.90
C THR A 248 24.64 -21.43 16.57
N GLY A 249 25.34 -20.28 16.53
CA GLY A 249 26.04 -19.75 15.36
C GLY A 249 27.18 -20.63 14.84
N ARG A 250 26.84 -21.76 14.22
CA ARG A 250 27.75 -22.59 13.44
C ARG A 250 27.19 -22.78 12.04
N THR A 251 27.73 -22.02 11.10
CA THR A 251 27.63 -22.32 9.67
C THR A 251 28.38 -23.61 9.38
N SER A 252 27.66 -24.70 9.10
CA SER A 252 28.24 -25.91 8.52
C SER A 252 28.52 -25.64 7.04
N LEU A 253 29.80 -25.49 6.71
CA LEU A 253 30.30 -25.60 5.35
C LEU A 253 30.43 -27.09 4.99
N GLY A 254 29.79 -27.49 3.89
CA GLY A 254 30.22 -28.62 3.06
C GLY A 254 29.54 -29.97 3.31
N GLY A 255 28.92 -30.50 2.26
CA GLY A 255 28.43 -31.88 2.18
C GLY A 255 28.35 -32.36 0.74
N ILE A 256 29.47 -32.33 0.01
CA ILE A 256 29.64 -33.13 -1.21
C ILE A 256 30.07 -34.52 -0.74
N THR A 257 29.19 -35.50 -0.88
CA THR A 257 29.48 -36.92 -0.69
C THR A 257 30.40 -37.41 -1.81
N ALA A 258 31.67 -37.68 -1.50
CA ALA A 258 32.53 -38.54 -2.29
C ALA A 258 32.79 -39.82 -1.49
N ALA A 259 32.39 -40.95 -2.08
CA ALA A 259 32.51 -42.28 -1.52
C ALA A 259 33.98 -42.72 -1.44
N THR A 260 34.43 -43.12 -0.25
CA THR A 260 35.68 -43.84 -0.05
C THR A 260 35.41 -45.34 -0.21
N THR A 261 35.86 -45.91 -1.32
CA THR A 261 35.97 -47.37 -1.47
C THR A 261 37.33 -47.81 -0.97
N SER A 262 37.32 -48.70 0.02
CA SER A 262 38.48 -49.40 0.55
C SER A 262 39.03 -50.42 -0.46
N GLY A 263 40.35 -50.48 -0.58
CA GLY A 263 41.07 -51.51 -1.32
C GLY A 263 42.47 -51.70 -0.74
N ARG A 264 42.68 -52.85 -0.10
CA ARG A 264 43.95 -53.35 0.46
C ARG A 264 44.89 -53.85 -0.67
N SER A 265 46.16 -54.10 -0.26
CA SER A 265 47.22 -54.90 -0.90
C SER A 265 48.19 -54.07 -1.76
N SER A 266 49.52 -54.20 -1.74
CA SER A 266 50.52 -54.98 -0.98
C SER A 266 51.89 -54.66 -1.63
N ALA A 267 52.97 -54.75 -0.84
CA ALA A 267 54.38 -54.67 -1.19
C ALA A 267 54.96 -53.27 -1.43
#